data_AF-A0A2H9LDX3-F1
#
_entry.id   AF-A0A2H9LDX3-F1
#
_cell.length_a   1.000
_cell.length_b   1.000
_cell.length_c   1.000
_cell.angle_alpha   90.00
_cell.angle_beta   90.00
_cell.angle_gamma   90.00
#
_symmetry.space_group_name_H-M   'P 1'
#
loop_
_entity.id
_entity.type
_entity.pdbx_description
1 polymer ?
#
loop_
_entity_poly.entity_id
_entity_poly.type
_entity_poly.pdbx_seq_one_letter_code
_entity_poly.pdbx_strand_id
1 'polypeptide(L)'
;MFPKKEGSIEFEINIKDSINASAQRYFDDYKKIKKKLIGLDVAITNTEKRLSELNNKKIEVKEVMEKKKLAWYEKYHWGYTRAGFLIIAGKDAQSNEYIVKNHLEKDDLLFHSTIQGSAHVILKNGQKAEKDDLEDCALFAAIFSKAWNLGFASVDVYFVYPDQVSKTPETGEYLSQGAFVIRGEKNFFKKVQMILCLGIIDIETLDKNTKGKRVFIGSEKLLLQKGIKIIAEIIPGKDKKGDIAKQIHNRLDKEQKKEISLDEVIQCLPPGTLDFVKKRK
;
A
#
# COMPACT_ATOMS: atom_id res chain seq x y z
N MET A 1 40.81 -69.12 -13.68
CA MET A 1 40.50 -67.80 -14.28
C MET A 1 40.40 -68.02 -15.78
N PHE A 2 39.19 -68.06 -16.34
CA PHE A 2 39.00 -68.28 -17.78
C PHE A 2 39.32 -66.97 -18.53
N PRO A 3 39.98 -67.01 -19.71
CA PRO A 3 40.33 -65.79 -20.44
C PRO A 3 39.06 -65.08 -20.94
N LYS A 4 38.89 -63.81 -20.59
CA LYS A 4 37.82 -62.95 -21.13
C LYS A 4 38.11 -62.69 -22.61
N LYS A 5 37.15 -62.98 -23.50
CA LYS A 5 37.19 -62.54 -24.89
C LYS A 5 36.85 -61.05 -24.96
N GLU A 6 37.56 -60.28 -25.78
CA GLU A 6 37.24 -58.87 -26.05
C GLU A 6 35.77 -58.72 -26.47
N GLY A 7 35.04 -57.84 -25.79
CA GLY A 7 33.61 -57.60 -26.00
C GLY A 7 32.65 -58.38 -25.08
N SER A 8 33.14 -59.17 -24.11
CA SER A 8 32.26 -59.86 -23.16
C SER A 8 31.65 -58.91 -22.13
N ILE A 9 30.31 -58.89 -22.04
CA ILE A 9 29.56 -58.14 -21.02
C ILE A 9 29.22 -59.10 -19.87
N GLU A 10 29.58 -58.73 -18.65
CA GLU A 10 29.25 -59.48 -17.44
C GLU A 10 27.95 -58.98 -16.84
N PHE A 11 27.10 -59.90 -16.40
CA PHE A 11 25.82 -59.60 -15.74
C PHE A 11 25.80 -60.24 -14.35
N GLU A 12 25.34 -59.47 -13.37
CA GLU A 12 25.15 -59.98 -12.01
C GLU A 12 23.81 -60.70 -11.89
N ILE A 13 23.87 -62.02 -11.67
CA ILE A 13 22.69 -62.86 -11.50
C ILE A 13 22.49 -63.11 -10.00
N ASN A 14 21.26 -62.95 -9.53
CA ASN A 14 20.94 -63.30 -8.16
C ASN A 14 20.83 -64.83 -8.04
N ILE A 15 21.65 -65.43 -7.18
CA ILE A 15 21.74 -66.89 -7.01
C ILE A 15 20.41 -67.50 -6.52
N LYS A 16 19.56 -66.70 -5.85
CA LYS A 16 18.24 -67.12 -5.37
C LYS A 16 17.15 -67.13 -6.44
N ASP A 17 17.41 -66.48 -7.59
CA ASP A 17 16.45 -66.37 -8.70
C ASP A 17 16.87 -67.28 -9.86
N SER A 18 15.92 -67.72 -10.69
CA SER A 18 16.28 -68.38 -11.94
C SER A 18 16.95 -67.40 -12.91
N ILE A 19 17.79 -67.92 -13.81
CA ILE A 19 18.46 -67.12 -14.85
C ILE A 19 17.43 -66.32 -15.66
N ASN A 20 16.29 -66.95 -15.96
CA ASN A 20 15.18 -66.31 -16.69
C ASN A 20 14.53 -65.18 -15.87
N ALA A 21 14.38 -65.35 -14.55
CA ALA A 21 13.84 -64.31 -13.67
C ALA A 21 14.80 -63.10 -13.56
N SER A 22 16.12 -63.34 -13.50
CA SER A 22 17.12 -62.26 -13.53
C SER A 22 17.13 -61.52 -14.87
N ALA A 23 17.03 -62.24 -16.00
CA ALA A 23 16.93 -61.64 -17.33
C ALA A 23 15.66 -60.78 -17.48
N GLN A 24 14.53 -61.27 -16.97
CA GLN A 24 13.25 -60.54 -16.97
C GLN A 24 13.36 -59.25 -16.15
N ARG A 25 14.02 -59.28 -14.98
CA ARG A 25 14.25 -58.09 -14.14
C ARG A 25 15.03 -57.01 -14.89
N TYR A 26 16.14 -57.36 -15.54
CA TYR A 26 16.91 -56.40 -16.33
C TYR A 26 16.10 -55.80 -17.48
N PHE A 27 15.24 -56.60 -18.12
CA PHE A 27 14.37 -56.11 -19.19
C PHE A 27 13.28 -55.16 -18.67
N ASP A 28 12.71 -55.45 -17.50
CA ASP A 28 11.70 -54.59 -16.87
C ASP A 28 12.31 -53.28 -16.36
N ASP A 29 13.54 -53.32 -15.84
CA ASP A 29 14.28 -52.12 -15.44
C ASP A 29 14.67 -51.27 -16.64
N TYR A 30 15.10 -51.89 -17.75
CA TYR A 30 15.30 -51.20 -19.03
C TYR A 30 14.03 -50.47 -19.47
N LYS A 31 12.87 -51.14 -19.44
CA LYS A 31 11.58 -50.51 -19.78
C LYS A 31 11.23 -49.34 -18.87
N LYS A 32 11.49 -49.45 -17.55
CA LYS A 32 11.27 -48.35 -16.60
C LYS A 32 12.19 -47.17 -16.88
N ILE A 33 13.47 -47.41 -17.11
CA ILE A 33 14.45 -46.36 -17.43
C ILE A 33 14.09 -45.67 -18.74
N LYS A 34 13.72 -46.44 -19.77
CA LYS A 34 13.26 -45.88 -21.05
C LYS A 34 12.04 -44.97 -20.90
N LYS A 35 11.05 -45.37 -20.09
CA LYS A 35 9.89 -44.51 -19.78
C LYS A 35 10.30 -43.23 -19.03
N LYS A 36 11.26 -43.32 -18.10
CA LYS A 36 11.78 -42.16 -17.37
C LYS A 36 12.52 -41.18 -18.30
N LEU A 37 13.30 -41.67 -19.26
CA LEU A 37 14.00 -40.83 -20.24
C LEU A 37 13.01 -39.99 -21.07
N ILE A 38 11.93 -40.61 -21.55
CA ILE A 38 10.88 -39.90 -22.29
C ILE A 38 10.24 -38.80 -21.42
N GLY A 39 9.98 -39.09 -20.14
CA GLY A 39 9.45 -38.09 -19.19
C GLY A 39 10.45 -36.95 -18.92
N LEU A 40 11.75 -37.24 -18.91
CA LEU A 40 12.80 -36.25 -18.73
C LEU A 40 12.89 -35.29 -19.92
N ASP A 41 12.85 -35.82 -21.14
CA ASP A 41 12.90 -35.02 -22.38
C ASP A 41 11.72 -34.03 -22.45
N VAL A 42 10.52 -34.48 -22.07
CA VAL A 42 9.34 -33.61 -21.99
C VAL A 42 9.50 -32.52 -20.93
N ALA A 43 10.09 -32.85 -19.78
CA ALA A 43 10.35 -31.88 -18.71
C ALA A 43 11.39 -30.83 -19.12
N ILE A 44 12.45 -31.24 -19.81
CA ILE A 44 13.48 -30.34 -20.37
C ILE A 44 12.84 -29.38 -21.37
N THR A 45 12.10 -29.92 -22.35
CA THR A 45 11.43 -29.13 -23.39
C THR A 45 10.45 -28.10 -22.80
N ASN A 46 9.67 -28.49 -21.78
CA ASN A 46 8.76 -27.58 -21.09
C ASN A 46 9.49 -26.49 -20.30
N THR A 47 10.64 -26.82 -19.72
CA THR A 47 11.47 -25.86 -19.00
C THR A 47 12.10 -24.86 -19.95
N GLU A 48 12.64 -25.31 -21.08
CA GLU A 48 13.18 -24.44 -22.15
C GLU A 48 12.11 -23.53 -22.73
N LYS A 49 10.89 -24.05 -22.95
CA LYS A 49 9.75 -23.24 -23.40
C LYS A 49 9.38 -22.16 -22.38
N ARG A 50 9.32 -22.49 -21.09
CA ARG A 50 9.12 -21.47 -20.02
C ARG A 50 10.25 -20.44 -19.98
N LEU A 51 11.49 -20.86 -20.18
CA LEU A 51 12.67 -19.99 -20.20
C LEU A 51 12.60 -19.01 -21.37
N SER A 52 12.21 -19.46 -22.56
CA SER A 52 12.01 -18.60 -23.72
C SER A 52 10.80 -17.66 -23.58
N GLU A 53 9.69 -18.10 -22.97
CA GLU A 53 8.55 -17.23 -22.64
C GLU A 53 8.94 -16.14 -21.63
N LEU A 54 9.77 -16.48 -20.63
CA LEU A 54 10.29 -15.53 -19.65
C LEU A 54 11.31 -14.56 -20.25
N ASN A 55 12.16 -15.01 -21.18
CA ASN A 55 13.12 -14.14 -21.87
C ASN A 55 12.45 -13.22 -22.90
N ASN A 56 11.40 -13.69 -23.60
CA ASN A 56 10.62 -12.88 -24.54
C ASN A 56 9.73 -11.86 -23.82
N LYS A 57 9.31 -12.14 -22.58
CA LYS A 57 8.92 -11.09 -21.64
C LYS A 57 10.18 -10.33 -21.26
N LYS A 58 10.60 -9.38 -22.11
CA LYS A 58 11.57 -8.35 -21.72
C LYS A 58 11.22 -7.92 -20.30
N ILE A 59 12.10 -8.27 -19.36
CA ILE A 59 12.12 -7.63 -18.07
C ILE A 59 12.42 -6.18 -18.45
N GLU A 60 11.38 -5.34 -18.48
CA GLU A 60 11.56 -3.90 -18.42
C GLU A 60 12.35 -3.70 -17.13
N VAL A 61 13.68 -3.65 -17.27
CA VAL A 61 14.55 -3.13 -16.25
C VAL A 61 14.07 -1.71 -16.09
N LYS A 62 13.16 -1.49 -15.13
CA LYS A 62 12.77 -0.16 -14.70
C LYS A 62 14.09 0.55 -14.48
N GLU A 63 14.36 1.56 -15.30
CA GLU A 63 15.45 2.49 -15.06
C GLU A 63 15.41 2.78 -13.56
N VAL A 64 16.50 2.49 -12.88
CA VAL A 64 16.60 2.72 -11.44
C VAL A 64 16.48 4.23 -11.29
N MET A 65 15.26 4.69 -11.11
CA MET A 65 14.96 6.08 -10.83
C MET A 65 15.84 6.47 -9.66
N GLU A 66 16.52 7.62 -9.80
CA GLU A 66 17.23 8.23 -8.68
C GLU A 66 16.34 8.11 -7.44
N LYS A 67 16.84 7.43 -6.40
CA LYS A 67 16.07 7.20 -5.18
C LYS A 67 15.64 8.56 -4.66
N LYS A 68 14.35 8.86 -4.85
CA LYS A 68 13.70 10.06 -4.31
C LYS A 68 14.14 10.20 -2.85
N LYS A 69 14.63 11.38 -2.47
CA LYS A 69 14.84 11.68 -1.04
C LYS A 69 13.46 11.61 -0.40
N LEU A 70 13.23 10.56 0.39
CA LEU A 70 11.97 10.37 1.09
C LEU A 70 11.96 11.29 2.30
N ALA A 71 10.95 12.14 2.39
CA ALA A 71 10.75 12.93 3.59
C ALA A 71 10.35 12.00 4.75
N TRP A 72 10.68 12.41 5.99
CA TRP A 72 10.36 11.60 7.17
C TRP A 72 8.86 11.35 7.35
N TYR A 73 8.00 12.25 6.85
CA TYR A 73 6.54 12.16 6.95
C TYR A 73 5.92 11.22 5.91
N GLU A 74 6.65 10.84 4.84
CA GLU A 74 6.13 9.94 3.79
C GLU A 74 5.84 8.51 4.32
N LYS A 75 6.36 8.16 5.50
CA LYS A 75 6.01 6.91 6.19
C LYS A 75 4.54 6.88 6.64
N TYR A 76 3.91 8.04 6.83
CA TYR A 76 2.51 8.20 7.26
C TYR A 76 1.59 8.58 6.09
N HIS A 77 0.29 8.67 6.33
CA HIS A 77 -0.56 9.46 5.45
C HIS A 77 -0.19 10.93 5.66
N TRP A 78 0.06 11.67 4.59
CA TRP A 78 0.54 13.03 4.69
C TRP A 78 -0.17 13.94 3.69
N GLY A 79 -0.11 15.24 3.95
CA GLY A 79 -0.63 16.27 3.08
C GLY A 79 -0.20 17.64 3.55
N TYR A 80 -0.60 18.67 2.82
CA TYR A 80 -0.39 20.05 3.22
C TYR A 80 -1.70 20.82 3.13
N THR A 81 -1.95 21.73 4.07
CA THR A 81 -3.12 22.59 4.03
C THR A 81 -2.98 23.69 2.97
N ARG A 82 -4.05 24.46 2.77
CA ARG A 82 -4.06 25.65 1.90
C ARG A 82 -2.91 26.62 2.23
N ALA A 83 -2.70 26.95 3.50
CA ALA A 83 -1.61 27.81 3.97
C ALA A 83 -0.22 27.12 4.03
N GLY A 84 -0.14 25.81 3.78
CA GLY A 84 1.13 25.07 3.74
C GLY A 84 1.56 24.46 5.07
N PHE A 85 0.64 24.27 6.01
CA PHE A 85 0.91 23.48 7.22
C PHE A 85 0.94 21.99 6.90
N LEU A 86 1.87 21.25 7.51
CA LEU A 86 2.02 19.81 7.31
C LEU A 86 0.92 19.06 8.07
N ILE A 87 0.23 18.17 7.38
CA ILE A 87 -0.72 17.20 7.94
C ILE A 87 -0.04 15.83 7.96
N ILE A 88 -0.10 15.14 9.10
CA ILE A 88 0.32 13.73 9.23
C ILE A 88 -0.80 12.90 9.87
N ALA A 89 -1.03 11.70 9.37
CA ALA A 89 -2.07 10.79 9.83
C ALA A 89 -1.55 9.35 9.91
N GLY A 90 -1.84 8.65 11.00
CA GLY A 90 -1.41 7.26 11.18
C GLY A 90 -2.13 6.32 10.20
N LYS A 91 -1.42 5.29 9.74
CA LYS A 91 -1.92 4.26 8.81
C LYS A 91 -2.62 3.12 9.55
N ASP A 92 -2.29 2.93 10.82
CA ASP A 92 -2.77 1.86 11.70
C ASP A 92 -2.67 2.29 13.18
N ALA A 93 -3.10 1.41 14.10
CA ALA A 93 -3.07 1.69 15.53
C ALA A 93 -1.66 1.96 16.08
N GLN A 94 -0.64 1.27 15.58
CA GLN A 94 0.75 1.42 16.03
C GLN A 94 1.34 2.76 15.59
N SER A 95 1.13 3.13 14.33
CA SER A 95 1.56 4.41 13.78
C SER A 95 0.79 5.58 14.40
N ASN A 96 -0.52 5.45 14.64
CA ASN A 96 -1.30 6.41 15.43
C ASN A 96 -0.68 6.64 16.80
N GLU A 97 -0.32 5.56 17.48
CA GLU A 97 0.30 5.65 18.78
C GLU A 97 1.66 6.34 18.74
N TYR A 98 2.46 6.01 17.72
CA TYR A 98 3.80 6.56 17.52
C TYR A 98 3.77 8.04 17.18
N ILE A 99 2.88 8.50 16.28
CA ILE A 99 2.82 9.91 15.90
C ILE A 99 2.37 10.78 17.07
N VAL A 100 1.40 10.33 17.87
CA VAL A 100 0.93 11.11 19.02
C VAL A 100 2.00 11.16 20.12
N LYS A 101 2.77 10.08 20.32
CA LYS A 101 3.86 10.07 21.31
C LYS A 101 5.09 10.88 20.90
N ASN A 102 5.50 10.79 19.64
CA ASN A 102 6.81 11.30 19.20
C ASN A 102 6.73 12.57 18.33
N HIS A 103 5.56 12.87 17.78
CA HIS A 103 5.37 13.95 16.82
C HIS A 103 4.23 14.91 17.19
N LEU A 104 3.55 14.77 18.34
CA LEU A 104 2.59 15.77 18.80
C LEU A 104 3.33 16.79 19.69
N GLU A 105 3.47 18.02 19.20
CA GLU A 105 4.13 19.13 19.90
C GLU A 105 3.11 20.13 20.43
N LYS A 106 3.55 21.07 21.28
CA LYS A 106 2.68 22.02 21.99
C LYS A 106 1.82 22.90 21.06
N ASP A 107 2.36 23.30 19.91
CA ASP A 107 1.69 24.21 18.96
C ASP A 107 0.84 23.47 17.90
N ASP A 108 0.81 22.13 17.98
CA ASP A 108 0.08 21.28 17.05
C ASP A 108 -1.39 21.14 17.48
N LEU A 109 -2.22 20.58 16.59
CA LEU A 109 -3.59 20.18 16.88
C LEU A 109 -3.80 18.71 16.50
N LEU A 110 -4.52 17.97 17.35
CA LEU A 110 -4.85 16.58 17.12
C LEU A 110 -6.32 16.45 16.70
N PHE A 111 -6.56 15.84 15.55
CA PHE A 111 -7.87 15.57 14.97
C PHE A 111 -8.21 14.09 15.04
N HIS A 112 -9.49 13.81 15.27
CA HIS A 112 -10.05 12.45 15.28
C HIS A 112 -11.54 12.51 14.92
N SER A 113 -12.05 11.50 14.20
CA SER A 113 -13.50 11.42 13.93
C SER A 113 -14.28 11.02 15.19
N THR A 114 -15.58 11.28 15.24
CA THR A 114 -16.41 10.80 16.37
C THR A 114 -16.60 9.28 16.38
N ILE A 115 -16.21 8.60 15.30
CA ILE A 115 -16.33 7.15 15.14
C ILE A 115 -15.03 6.46 15.55
N GLN A 116 -15.17 5.35 16.28
CA GLN A 116 -14.04 4.50 16.67
C GLN A 116 -13.36 3.85 15.45
N GLY A 117 -12.03 3.75 15.50
CA GLY A 117 -11.22 3.27 14.38
C GLY A 117 -10.94 4.36 13.35
N SER A 118 -10.81 5.61 13.81
CA SER A 118 -10.30 6.72 13.01
C SER A 118 -8.78 6.79 13.08
N ALA A 119 -8.15 7.25 12.01
CA ALA A 119 -6.78 7.74 12.10
C ALA A 119 -6.69 8.90 13.09
N HIS A 120 -5.57 8.98 13.80
CA HIS A 120 -5.16 10.17 14.53
C HIS A 120 -4.43 11.07 13.54
N VAL A 121 -4.89 12.30 13.39
CA VAL A 121 -4.32 13.26 12.43
C VAL A 121 -3.75 14.44 13.18
N ILE A 122 -2.49 14.77 12.95
CA ILE A 122 -1.80 15.90 13.57
C ILE A 122 -1.61 16.98 12.52
N LEU A 123 -2.07 18.18 12.84
CA LEU A 123 -1.77 19.39 12.08
C LEU A 123 -0.60 20.11 12.73
N LYS A 124 0.53 20.18 12.01
CA LYS A 124 1.75 20.84 12.50
C LYS A 124 1.58 22.35 12.56
N ASN A 125 1.91 22.96 13.70
CA ASN A 125 1.66 24.37 14.00
C ASN A 125 0.17 24.77 13.87
N GLY A 126 -0.74 23.81 14.11
CA GLY A 126 -2.18 23.98 13.87
C GLY A 126 -2.84 25.11 14.65
N GLN A 127 -2.27 25.54 15.77
CA GLN A 127 -2.81 26.68 16.54
C GLN A 127 -2.70 28.03 15.80
N LYS A 128 -1.84 28.12 14.78
CA LYS A 128 -1.70 29.29 13.91
C LYS A 128 -2.51 29.17 12.61
N ALA A 129 -3.20 28.04 12.42
CA ALA A 129 -3.89 27.72 11.19
C ALA A 129 -5.28 28.36 11.15
N GLU A 130 -5.72 28.77 9.97
CA GLU A 130 -7.04 29.36 9.78
C GLU A 130 -8.11 28.27 9.59
N LYS A 131 -9.39 28.65 9.61
CA LYS A 131 -10.52 27.72 9.48
C LYS A 131 -10.38 26.79 8.26
N ASP A 132 -9.92 27.34 7.14
CA ASP A 132 -9.72 26.62 5.89
C ASP A 132 -8.68 25.48 6.03
N ASP A 133 -7.60 25.73 6.76
CA ASP A 133 -6.56 24.73 7.04
C ASP A 133 -7.08 23.64 7.98
N LEU A 134 -7.88 24.03 8.98
CA LEU A 134 -8.52 23.09 9.89
C LEU A 134 -9.53 22.20 9.17
N GLU A 135 -10.27 22.74 8.20
CA GLU A 135 -11.18 21.97 7.32
C GLU A 135 -10.42 20.94 6.48
N ASP A 136 -9.25 21.31 5.94
CA ASP A 136 -8.42 20.39 5.16
C ASP A 136 -7.92 19.23 6.03
N CYS A 137 -7.52 19.51 7.28
CA CYS A 137 -7.12 18.48 8.24
C CYS A 137 -8.32 17.60 8.68
N ALA A 138 -9.49 18.21 8.87
CA ALA A 138 -10.70 17.50 9.23
C ALA A 138 -11.11 16.48 8.15
N LEU A 139 -10.91 16.80 6.87
CA LEU A 139 -11.12 15.86 5.77
C LEU A 139 -10.22 14.62 5.91
N PHE A 140 -8.94 14.78 6.27
CA PHE A 140 -8.04 13.63 6.49
C PHE A 140 -8.55 12.71 7.59
N ALA A 141 -9.01 13.27 8.71
CA ALA A 141 -9.59 12.47 9.80
C ALA A 141 -10.89 11.77 9.37
N ALA A 142 -11.69 12.39 8.49
CA ALA A 142 -12.91 11.79 7.97
C ALA A 142 -12.62 10.61 7.01
N ILE A 143 -11.73 10.80 6.02
CA ILE A 143 -11.49 9.81 4.97
C ILE A 143 -10.69 8.60 5.47
N PHE A 144 -9.77 8.80 6.42
CA PHE A 144 -9.00 7.70 7.03
C PHE A 144 -9.68 7.14 8.28
N SER A 145 -11.01 7.16 8.30
CA SER A 145 -11.82 6.59 9.37
C SER A 145 -12.56 5.33 8.96
N LYS A 146 -12.98 4.56 9.96
CA LYS A 146 -13.90 3.43 9.76
C LYS A 146 -15.21 3.85 9.09
N ALA A 147 -15.63 5.11 9.22
CA ALA A 147 -16.84 5.61 8.59
C ALA A 147 -16.79 5.54 7.05
N TRP A 148 -15.60 5.72 6.47
CA TRP A 148 -15.37 5.51 5.04
C TRP A 148 -15.67 4.06 4.64
N ASN A 149 -15.15 3.09 5.40
CA ASN A 149 -15.38 1.66 5.15
C ASN A 149 -16.87 1.27 5.28
N LEU A 150 -17.62 2.00 6.11
CA LEU A 150 -19.06 1.81 6.29
C LEU A 150 -19.90 2.51 5.19
N GLY A 151 -19.27 3.23 4.27
CA GLY A 151 -19.97 3.91 3.17
C GLY A 151 -20.66 5.21 3.58
N PHE A 152 -20.27 5.83 4.69
CA PHE A 152 -20.90 7.07 5.14
C PHE A 152 -20.51 8.24 4.23
N ALA A 153 -21.48 9.04 3.80
CA ALA A 153 -21.20 10.22 2.98
C ALA A 153 -20.51 11.36 3.77
N SER A 154 -20.70 11.38 5.09
CA SER A 154 -20.10 12.38 5.98
C SER A 154 -19.93 11.85 7.39
N VAL A 155 -19.00 12.42 8.15
CA VAL A 155 -18.80 12.15 9.58
C VAL A 155 -18.50 13.43 10.34
N ASP A 156 -18.82 13.46 11.62
CA ASP A 156 -18.37 14.51 12.51
C ASP A 156 -16.91 14.27 12.89
N VAL A 157 -16.12 15.33 12.84
CA VAL A 157 -14.72 15.32 13.26
C VAL A 157 -14.55 16.33 14.37
N TYR A 158 -13.61 16.09 15.28
CA TYR A 158 -13.20 17.11 16.23
C TYR A 158 -11.69 17.24 16.27
N PHE A 159 -11.22 18.38 16.76
CA PHE A 159 -9.84 18.57 17.17
C PHE A 159 -9.73 18.98 18.62
N VAL A 160 -8.55 18.71 19.18
CA VAL A 160 -8.16 19.01 20.55
C VAL A 160 -6.72 19.50 20.59
N TYR A 161 -6.40 20.22 21.65
CA TYR A 161 -5.05 20.66 21.94
C TYR A 161 -4.22 19.51 22.55
N PRO A 162 -2.88 19.55 22.42
CA PRO A 162 -1.99 18.49 22.90
C PRO A 162 -2.11 18.17 24.39
N ASP A 163 -2.32 19.19 25.22
CA ASP A 163 -2.50 19.10 26.68
C ASP A 163 -3.78 18.36 27.08
N GLN A 164 -4.74 18.25 26.17
CA GLN A 164 -5.99 17.51 26.38
C GLN A 164 -5.84 16.00 26.15
N VAL A 165 -4.70 15.55 25.63
CA VAL A 165 -4.49 14.16 25.20
C VAL A 165 -3.73 13.39 26.27
N SER A 166 -4.36 12.35 26.83
CA SER A 166 -3.78 11.49 27.87
C SER A 166 -3.82 10.01 27.48
N LYS A 167 -2.85 9.24 27.97
CA LYS A 167 -2.84 7.77 27.88
C LYS A 167 -3.31 7.08 29.15
N THR A 168 -3.56 7.83 30.21
CA THR A 168 -3.95 7.26 31.48
C THR A 168 -5.47 7.18 31.53
N PRO A 169 -6.06 5.97 31.44
CA PRO A 169 -7.49 5.79 31.64
C PRO A 169 -7.88 6.17 33.08
N GLU A 170 -9.17 6.34 33.32
CA GLU A 170 -9.68 6.41 34.68
C GLU A 170 -9.46 5.08 35.41
N THR A 171 -9.36 5.13 36.74
CA THR A 171 -9.08 3.95 37.56
C THR A 171 -10.13 2.86 37.33
N GLY A 172 -9.69 1.73 36.75
CA GLY A 172 -10.54 0.56 36.49
C GLY A 172 -10.87 0.32 35.01
N GLU A 173 -10.54 1.24 34.10
CA GLU A 173 -10.77 1.07 32.67
C GLU A 173 -9.52 0.60 31.92
N TYR A 174 -9.71 -0.27 30.92
CA TYR A 174 -8.63 -0.71 30.03
C TYR A 174 -8.66 0.11 28.72
N LEU A 175 -7.53 0.75 28.40
CA LEU A 175 -7.37 1.48 27.15
C LEU A 175 -6.84 0.54 26.06
N SER A 176 -7.58 0.43 24.95
CA SER A 176 -7.11 -0.33 23.79
C SER A 176 -5.88 0.31 23.14
N GLN A 177 -5.08 -0.48 22.43
CA GLN A 177 -3.89 0.01 21.75
C GLN A 177 -4.25 1.10 20.72
N GLY A 178 -3.55 2.23 20.79
CA GLY A 178 -3.77 3.39 19.92
C GLY A 178 -4.96 4.28 20.30
N ALA A 179 -5.69 3.98 21.38
CA ALA A 179 -6.68 4.90 21.95
C ALA A 179 -6.01 5.92 22.88
N PHE A 180 -6.67 7.06 23.04
CA PHE A 180 -6.26 8.16 23.91
C PHE A 180 -7.49 8.72 24.63
N VAL A 181 -7.30 9.07 25.89
CA VAL A 181 -8.30 9.78 26.68
C VAL A 181 -8.20 11.25 26.37
N ILE A 182 -9.31 11.87 26.00
CA ILE A 182 -9.41 13.30 25.74
C ILE A 182 -10.10 13.96 26.92
N ARG A 183 -9.45 14.96 27.51
CA ARG A 183 -9.99 15.73 28.64
C ARG A 183 -10.29 17.17 28.21
N GLY A 184 -11.43 17.70 28.65
CA GLY A 184 -11.87 19.06 28.31
C GLY A 184 -12.70 19.15 27.03
N GLU A 185 -12.84 20.37 26.52
CA GLU A 185 -13.73 20.68 25.40
C GLU A 185 -13.17 20.25 24.04
N LYS A 186 -14.05 19.79 23.16
CA LYS A 186 -13.71 19.37 21.80
C LYS A 186 -14.25 20.39 20.81
N ASN A 187 -13.45 20.73 19.80
CA ASN A 187 -13.86 21.63 18.74
C ASN A 187 -14.35 20.82 17.54
N PHE A 188 -15.61 20.98 17.14
CA PHE A 188 -16.24 20.09 16.16
C PHE A 188 -16.37 20.69 14.75
N PHE A 189 -16.06 19.87 13.76
CA PHE A 189 -16.49 20.01 12.38
C PHE A 189 -17.64 19.04 12.12
N LYS A 190 -18.82 19.59 11.87
CA LYS A 190 -20.05 18.81 11.66
C LYS A 190 -20.21 18.42 10.19
N LYS A 191 -20.61 17.17 9.95
CA LYS A 191 -20.91 16.63 8.61
C LYS A 191 -19.79 16.88 7.59
N VAL A 192 -18.54 16.57 7.95
CA VAL A 192 -17.41 16.64 7.02
C VAL A 192 -17.66 15.64 5.88
N GLN A 193 -17.79 16.14 4.65
CA GLN A 193 -18.09 15.32 3.49
C GLN A 193 -16.88 14.47 3.08
N MET A 194 -17.11 13.20 2.79
CA MET A 194 -16.07 12.24 2.39
C MET A 194 -15.85 12.26 0.87
N ILE A 195 -15.45 13.42 0.35
CA ILE A 195 -15.08 13.57 -1.06
C ILE A 195 -13.58 13.84 -1.10
N LEU A 196 -12.83 12.93 -1.72
CA LEU A 196 -11.39 13.03 -1.85
C LEU A 196 -11.01 13.34 -3.30
N CYS A 197 -10.28 14.42 -3.49
CA CYS A 197 -9.68 14.76 -4.77
C CYS A 197 -8.20 14.35 -4.79
N LEU A 198 -7.73 13.88 -5.95
CA LEU A 198 -6.34 13.52 -6.18
C LEU A 198 -5.78 14.30 -7.36
N GLY A 199 -4.53 14.73 -7.21
CA GLY A 199 -3.73 15.35 -8.25
C GLY A 199 -2.25 15.01 -8.09
N ILE A 200 -1.43 15.49 -9.01
CA ILE A 200 0.02 15.36 -8.91
C ILE A 200 0.62 16.74 -8.61
N ILE A 201 1.50 16.79 -7.62
CA ILE A 201 2.27 17.99 -7.29
C ILE A 201 3.76 17.68 -7.34
N ASP A 202 4.57 18.68 -7.69
CA ASP A 202 5.99 18.65 -7.38
C ASP A 202 6.19 19.06 -5.92
N ILE A 203 6.69 18.13 -5.09
CA ILE A 203 6.80 18.34 -3.65
C ILE A 203 7.78 19.46 -3.29
N GLU A 204 8.71 19.81 -4.19
CA GLU A 204 9.67 20.91 -3.98
C GLU A 204 8.96 22.27 -3.81
N THR A 205 7.73 22.39 -4.31
CA THR A 205 6.88 23.58 -4.11
C THR A 205 6.39 23.75 -2.67
N LEU A 206 6.41 22.67 -1.88
CA LEU A 206 5.94 22.63 -0.48
C LEU A 206 7.08 22.41 0.51
N ASP A 207 8.04 21.56 0.15
CA ASP A 207 9.21 21.23 0.96
C ASP A 207 10.47 21.19 0.09
N LYS A 208 11.28 22.24 0.20
CA LYS A 208 12.53 22.42 -0.56
C LYS A 208 13.56 21.32 -0.33
N ASN A 209 13.42 20.52 0.73
CA ASN A 209 14.35 19.43 1.04
C ASN A 209 14.01 18.12 0.31
N THR A 210 12.79 18.04 -0.23
CA THR A 210 12.23 16.84 -0.85
C THR A 210 12.07 17.10 -2.34
N LYS A 211 12.37 16.10 -3.18
CA LYS A 211 12.32 16.23 -4.64
C LYS A 211 11.39 15.21 -5.30
N GLY A 212 10.86 15.63 -6.45
CA GLY A 212 10.12 14.80 -7.38
C GLY A 212 8.62 14.85 -7.17
N LYS A 213 7.88 14.40 -8.19
CA LYS A 213 6.43 14.44 -8.15
C LYS A 213 5.88 13.42 -7.14
N ARG A 214 4.81 13.83 -6.46
CA ARG A 214 4.05 13.01 -5.52
C ARG A 214 2.56 13.09 -5.83
N VAL A 215 1.85 12.03 -5.45
CA VAL A 215 0.38 12.07 -5.39
C VAL A 215 -0.04 12.97 -4.24
N PHE A 216 -0.85 13.98 -4.53
CA PHE A 216 -1.40 14.91 -3.55
C PHE A 216 -2.90 14.70 -3.41
N ILE A 217 -3.39 14.72 -2.18
CA ILE A 217 -4.79 14.43 -1.86
C ILE A 217 -5.39 15.55 -1.01
N GLY A 218 -6.69 15.76 -1.15
CA GLY A 218 -7.46 16.62 -0.25
C GLY A 218 -8.77 17.10 -0.86
N SER A 219 -9.26 18.24 -0.40
CA SER A 219 -10.51 18.83 -0.89
C SER A 219 -10.34 19.41 -2.29
N GLU A 220 -11.43 19.53 -3.05
CA GLU A 220 -11.42 20.20 -4.37
C GLU A 220 -10.85 21.62 -4.23
N LYS A 221 -11.30 22.37 -3.23
CA LYS A 221 -10.85 23.73 -2.93
C LYS A 221 -9.34 23.80 -2.69
N LEU A 222 -8.79 22.87 -1.89
CA LEU A 222 -7.36 22.81 -1.61
C LEU A 222 -6.55 22.59 -2.90
N LEU A 223 -6.94 21.62 -3.72
CA LEU A 223 -6.22 21.30 -4.96
C LEU A 223 -6.27 22.47 -5.94
N LEU A 224 -7.44 23.09 -6.11
CA LEU A 224 -7.60 24.25 -6.99
C LEU A 224 -6.77 25.46 -6.51
N GLN A 225 -6.76 25.76 -5.21
CA GLN A 225 -5.98 26.88 -4.67
C GLN A 225 -4.48 26.68 -4.86
N LYS A 226 -3.98 25.45 -4.78
CA LYS A 226 -2.57 25.14 -5.08
C LYS A 226 -2.26 25.00 -6.58
N GLY A 227 -3.24 25.23 -7.47
CA GLY A 227 -3.06 25.11 -8.91
C GLY A 227 -2.87 23.66 -9.39
N ILE A 228 -3.30 22.69 -8.60
CA ILE A 228 -3.15 21.26 -8.89
C ILE A 228 -4.32 20.80 -9.77
N LYS A 229 -4.01 20.23 -10.93
CA LYS A 229 -5.02 19.60 -11.79
C LYS A 229 -5.61 18.36 -11.11
N ILE A 230 -6.92 18.35 -10.94
CA ILE A 230 -7.66 17.20 -10.38
C ILE A 230 -7.73 16.09 -11.44
N ILE A 231 -7.26 14.90 -11.06
CA ILE A 231 -7.17 13.70 -11.91
C ILE A 231 -8.29 12.71 -11.56
N ALA A 232 -8.69 12.71 -10.29
CA ALA A 232 -9.74 11.86 -9.77
C ALA A 232 -10.43 12.53 -8.58
N GLU A 233 -11.73 12.29 -8.50
CA GLU A 233 -12.58 12.57 -7.35
C GLU A 233 -13.19 11.24 -6.90
N ILE A 234 -13.07 10.94 -5.62
CA ILE A 234 -13.40 9.63 -5.05
C ILE A 234 -14.29 9.80 -3.84
N ILE A 235 -15.24 8.89 -3.70
CA ILE A 235 -16.17 8.75 -2.57
C ILE A 235 -16.17 7.31 -2.06
N PRO A 236 -16.68 7.06 -0.84
CA PRO A 236 -16.96 5.71 -0.39
C PRO A 236 -17.87 4.98 -1.40
N GLY A 237 -17.48 3.77 -1.76
CA GLY A 237 -18.07 3.08 -2.90
C GLY A 237 -18.05 1.56 -2.77
N LYS A 238 -18.07 0.86 -3.90
CA LYS A 238 -18.08 -0.60 -3.99
C LYS A 238 -16.86 -1.16 -4.71
N ASP A 239 -16.18 -0.35 -5.53
CA ASP A 239 -15.02 -0.85 -6.26
C ASP A 239 -13.81 -1.05 -5.34
N LYS A 240 -12.97 -2.04 -5.69
CA LYS A 240 -11.78 -2.36 -4.91
C LYS A 240 -10.73 -1.27 -5.07
N LYS A 241 -10.06 -0.95 -3.95
CA LYS A 241 -8.96 0.01 -3.88
C LYS A 241 -7.91 -0.17 -4.99
N GLY A 242 -7.48 -1.40 -5.25
CA GLY A 242 -6.48 -1.70 -6.27
C GLY A 242 -6.94 -1.41 -7.70
N ASP A 243 -8.22 -1.60 -8.00
CA ASP A 243 -8.77 -1.36 -9.34
C ASP A 243 -8.94 0.13 -9.59
N ILE A 244 -9.40 0.89 -8.60
CA ILE A 244 -9.44 2.36 -8.64
C ILE A 244 -8.04 2.94 -8.77
N ALA A 245 -7.06 2.43 -8.01
CA ALA A 245 -5.67 2.88 -8.13
C ALA A 245 -5.10 2.66 -9.54
N LYS A 246 -5.38 1.50 -10.18
CA LYS A 246 -4.98 1.23 -11.56
C LYS A 246 -5.64 2.21 -12.54
N GLN A 247 -6.93 2.50 -12.36
CA GLN A 247 -7.63 3.47 -13.20
C GLN A 247 -7.05 4.88 -13.06
N ILE A 248 -6.70 5.31 -11.86
CA ILE A 248 -6.05 6.60 -11.60
C ILE A 248 -4.65 6.62 -12.23
N HIS A 249 -3.85 5.58 -11.99
CA HIS A 249 -2.51 5.47 -12.57
C HIS A 249 -2.55 5.53 -14.10
N ASN A 250 -3.56 4.90 -14.73
CA ASN A 250 -3.76 4.96 -16.17
C ASN A 250 -4.09 6.35 -16.71
N ARG A 251 -4.71 7.23 -15.91
CA ARG A 251 -5.00 8.64 -16.27
C ARG A 251 -3.76 9.55 -16.20
N LEU A 252 -2.66 9.08 -15.59
CA LEU A 252 -1.41 9.82 -15.54
C LEU A 252 -0.71 9.86 -16.90
N ASP A 253 -0.04 10.99 -17.17
CA ASP A 253 0.77 11.16 -18.39
C ASP A 253 2.03 10.25 -18.36
N LYS A 254 2.66 10.00 -19.51
CA LYS A 254 3.84 9.12 -19.60
C LYS A 254 4.96 9.52 -18.63
N GLU A 255 5.25 10.82 -18.51
CA GLU A 255 6.25 11.34 -17.59
C GLU A 255 5.85 11.15 -16.11
N GLN A 256 4.57 11.36 -15.79
CA GLN A 256 4.06 11.11 -14.44
C GLN A 256 4.07 9.62 -14.09
N LYS A 257 3.80 8.72 -15.03
CA LYS A 257 3.86 7.26 -14.83
C LYS A 257 5.27 6.75 -14.59
N LYS A 258 6.28 7.42 -15.15
CA LYS A 258 7.69 7.12 -14.83
C LYS A 258 7.97 7.50 -13.38
N GLU A 259 7.51 8.66 -12.92
CA GLU A 259 7.80 9.13 -11.57
C GLU A 259 6.94 8.51 -10.46
N ILE A 260 5.70 8.13 -10.76
CA ILE A 260 4.69 7.73 -9.78
C ILE A 260 4.36 6.25 -9.96
N SER A 261 4.66 5.47 -8.93
CA SER A 261 4.35 4.05 -8.90
C SER A 261 2.87 3.81 -8.58
N LEU A 262 2.34 2.65 -8.99
CA LEU A 262 1.00 2.22 -8.60
C LEU A 262 0.85 2.11 -7.08
N ASP A 263 1.90 1.65 -6.38
CA ASP A 263 1.90 1.51 -4.92
C ASP A 263 1.77 2.86 -4.21
N GLU A 264 2.40 3.90 -4.75
CA GLU A 264 2.27 5.28 -4.23
C GLU A 264 0.80 5.75 -4.32
N VAL A 265 0.14 5.52 -5.46
CA VAL A 265 -1.29 5.81 -5.62
C VAL A 265 -2.14 5.02 -4.61
N ILE A 266 -1.86 3.72 -4.41
CA ILE A 266 -2.58 2.89 -3.45
C ILE A 266 -2.40 3.42 -2.02
N GLN A 267 -1.21 3.87 -1.64
CA GLN A 267 -0.94 4.36 -0.29
C GLN A 267 -1.69 5.67 0.04
N CYS A 268 -1.97 6.50 -0.96
CA CYS A 268 -2.72 7.75 -0.79
C CYS A 268 -4.24 7.56 -0.68
N LEU A 269 -4.74 6.41 -1.12
CA LEU A 269 -6.19 6.14 -1.12
C LEU A 269 -6.70 5.71 0.27
N PRO A 270 -7.94 6.08 0.64
CA PRO A 270 -8.60 5.62 1.87
C PRO A 270 -8.66 4.09 1.99
N PRO A 271 -8.89 3.55 3.21
CA PRO A 271 -9.16 2.14 3.38
C PRO A 271 -10.50 1.73 2.73
N GLY A 272 -10.70 0.43 2.51
CA GLY A 272 -11.99 -0.10 2.04
C GLY A 272 -12.24 0.04 0.54
N THR A 273 -13.51 0.24 0.19
CA THR A 273 -14.00 0.35 -1.19
C THR A 273 -14.27 1.80 -1.57
N LEU A 274 -14.12 2.08 -2.85
CA LEU A 274 -14.02 3.43 -3.41
C LEU A 274 -14.81 3.48 -4.72
N ASP A 275 -15.49 4.58 -5.01
CA ASP A 275 -16.08 4.83 -6.33
C ASP A 275 -15.62 6.21 -6.82
N PHE A 276 -15.53 6.38 -8.14
CA PHE A 276 -15.38 7.73 -8.71
C PHE A 276 -16.68 8.51 -8.55
N VAL A 277 -16.55 9.81 -8.26
CA VAL A 277 -17.69 10.73 -8.33
C VAL A 277 -18.23 10.72 -9.76
N LYS A 278 -19.47 10.25 -9.93
CA LYS A 278 -20.16 10.33 -11.21
C LYS A 278 -20.52 11.79 -11.43
N LYS A 279 -19.83 12.48 -12.34
CA LYS A 279 -20.29 13.78 -12.83
C LYS A 279 -21.69 13.60 -13.39
N ARG A 280 -22.69 14.24 -12.77
CA ARG A 280 -24.03 14.35 -13.36
C ARG A 280 -23.84 15.03 -14.71
N LYS A 281 -24.16 14.33 -15.79
CA LYS A 281 -24.29 14.91 -17.12
C LYS A 281 -25.44 15.90 -17.15
#